data_AF-F0BFG2-F1
#
_entry.id   AF-F0BFG2-F1
#
_cell.length_a   1.000
_cell.length_b   1.000
_cell.length_c   1.000
_cell.angle_alpha   90.00
_cell.angle_beta   90.00
_cell.angle_gamma   90.00
#
_symmetry.space_group_name_H-M   'P 1'
#
loop_
_entity.id
_entity.type
_entity.pdbx_description
1 polymer ?
#
loop_
_entity_poly.entity_id
_entity_poly.type
_entity_poly.pdbx_seq_one_letter_code
_entity_poly.pdbx_strand_id
1 'polypeptide(L)'
;MNQPNLFSALIKADALRPLDLAFAQSLQRLAPDTDPQVLAAAALASLAVTSGHAGLDPARAAMLLDAREGQSPALPDPGDWQRSLAASRWVDQPAPEDPAAADCPLVLEHGLLYLRRYREYERRLALGLQRIAAQAPPPFDAATLAPLFAQLFPQASPLPPGEGARRAGEGTGLPEPSADQEGTAPLEPSHHQDGTNPSHHPDRQAQAAALALRRTLLLVTGGPGTGKTTTIARLLLLRIAQAQVSNTPAPRIALAAPTGRAAERMAESLRFAVARAIADGIQLAPTPAAASPGQAKPSPYPVTSPPHQATEPPHPDVSPLPQAGEGARRVGEGQPSTWNSLLPTGASTLHRLLGVIPDSPNFRHNADNPLPFDLIVVDEASMVDLPLMCKLVEAVADGTQLILLGDADQLPSVEAGDVLAAILQAAGPGDTLQPQDAQALQPLLGNAPGDTTPAATHSGGLAG
;
A
#
# COMPACT_ATOMS: atom_id res chain seq x y z
N MET A 1 -10.73 39.12 34.51
CA MET A 1 -10.34 37.72 34.85
C MET A 1 -9.75 37.13 33.59
N ASN A 2 -8.42 37.04 33.49
CA ASN A 2 -7.77 36.40 32.33
C ASN A 2 -8.24 34.95 32.30
N GLN A 3 -8.98 34.56 31.25
CA GLN A 3 -9.21 33.15 31.01
C GLN A 3 -7.84 32.45 30.96
N PRO A 4 -7.69 31.27 31.60
CA PRO A 4 -6.46 30.53 31.51
C PRO A 4 -6.20 30.23 30.03
N ASN A 5 -5.13 30.82 29.54
CA ASN A 5 -4.55 30.53 28.24
C ASN A 5 -4.46 29.00 28.04
N LEU A 6 -4.93 28.50 26.89
CA LEU A 6 -5.00 27.08 26.55
C LEU A 6 -3.69 26.33 26.86
N PHE A 7 -2.54 26.91 26.54
CA PHE A 7 -1.25 26.29 26.81
C PHE A 7 -1.00 26.11 28.31
N SER A 8 -1.30 27.12 29.13
CA SER A 8 -1.24 27.00 30.59
C SER A 8 -2.23 25.98 31.14
N ALA A 9 -3.40 25.84 30.51
CA ALA A 9 -4.41 24.87 30.91
C ALA A 9 -3.93 23.43 30.63
N LEU A 10 -3.32 23.18 29.47
CA LEU A 10 -2.74 21.88 29.10
C LEU A 10 -1.61 21.47 30.06
N ILE A 11 -0.76 22.41 30.46
CA ILE A 11 0.31 22.16 31.45
C ILE A 11 -0.29 21.79 32.81
N LYS A 12 -1.30 22.52 33.26
CA LYS A 12 -1.96 22.25 34.56
C LYS A 12 -2.71 20.93 34.59
N ALA A 13 -3.22 20.48 33.45
CA ALA A 13 -3.92 19.22 33.29
C ALA A 13 -2.99 18.01 33.16
N ASP A 14 -1.66 18.22 33.14
CA ASP A 14 -0.65 17.17 32.90
C ASP A 14 -0.94 16.31 31.66
N ALA A 15 -1.56 16.94 30.64
CA ALA A 15 -2.03 16.26 29.44
C ALA A 15 -0.96 16.12 28.35
N LEU A 16 0.22 16.71 28.57
CA LEU A 16 1.32 16.77 27.60
C LEU A 16 2.55 16.05 28.16
N ARG A 17 3.30 15.39 27.29
CA ARG A 17 4.55 14.73 27.71
C ARG A 17 5.69 15.75 27.78
N PRO A 18 6.82 15.41 28.42
CA PRO A 18 7.97 16.30 28.49
C PRO A 18 8.48 16.78 27.13
N LEU A 19 8.42 15.92 26.10
CA LEU A 19 8.84 16.27 24.74
C LEU A 19 7.92 17.31 24.09
N ASP A 20 6.60 17.13 24.21
CA ASP A 20 5.60 18.03 23.63
C ASP A 20 5.72 19.43 24.25
N LEU A 21 5.93 19.48 25.56
CA LEU A 21 6.15 20.71 26.31
C LEU A 21 7.47 21.37 25.91
N ALA A 22 8.56 20.61 25.82
CA ALA A 22 9.88 21.12 25.44
C ALA A 22 9.88 21.70 24.02
N PHE A 23 9.12 21.08 23.09
CA PHE A 23 8.94 21.61 21.74
C PHE A 23 8.26 22.98 21.75
N ALA A 24 7.10 23.11 22.40
CA ALA A 24 6.39 24.38 22.51
C ALA A 24 7.22 25.46 23.24
N GLN A 25 7.88 25.10 24.34
CA GLN A 25 8.77 26.03 25.07
C GLN A 25 9.97 26.49 24.23
N SER A 26 10.44 25.66 23.30
CA SER A 26 11.50 26.05 22.36
C SER A 26 11.01 27.10 21.38
N LEU A 27 9.79 26.97 20.85
CA LEU A 27 9.17 28.01 20.01
C LEU A 27 8.99 29.32 20.78
N GLN A 28 8.53 29.26 22.02
CA GLN A 28 8.39 30.42 22.89
C GLN A 28 9.74 31.09 23.20
N ARG A 29 10.81 30.32 23.35
CA ARG A 29 12.16 30.86 23.57
C ARG A 29 12.70 31.60 22.34
N LEU A 30 12.39 31.10 21.14
CA LEU A 30 12.81 31.69 19.87
C LEU A 30 11.93 32.90 19.44
N ALA A 31 10.67 32.94 19.87
CA ALA A 31 9.83 34.14 19.84
C ALA A 31 8.98 34.25 21.11
N PRO A 32 9.37 35.12 22.05
CA PRO A 32 8.62 35.34 23.29
C PRO A 32 7.18 35.81 23.06
N ASP A 33 6.93 36.53 21.97
CA ASP A 33 5.61 37.08 21.62
C ASP A 33 4.71 36.07 20.86
N THR A 34 5.11 34.79 20.79
CA THR A 34 4.31 33.76 20.11
C THR A 34 2.96 33.60 20.79
N ASP A 35 1.87 33.64 20.01
CA ASP A 35 0.52 33.42 20.52
C ASP A 35 0.46 32.07 21.25
N PRO A 36 0.00 32.05 22.50
CA PRO A 36 -0.13 30.80 23.22
C PRO A 36 -1.04 29.73 22.62
N GLN A 37 -2.01 30.10 21.78
CA GLN A 37 -2.82 29.15 21.02
C GLN A 37 -1.96 28.39 20.01
N VAL A 38 -0.93 29.04 19.43
CA VAL A 38 0.05 28.40 18.55
C VAL A 38 0.95 27.46 19.36
N LEU A 39 1.38 27.88 20.55
CA LEU A 39 2.19 27.02 21.44
C LEU A 39 1.43 25.76 21.86
N ALA A 40 0.14 25.90 22.21
CA ALA A 40 -0.74 24.78 22.52
C ALA A 40 -0.91 23.85 21.31
N ALA A 41 -1.16 24.41 20.12
CA ALA A 41 -1.32 23.62 18.91
C ALA A 41 -0.03 22.88 18.51
N ALA A 42 1.14 23.50 18.71
CA ALA A 42 2.44 22.87 18.48
C ALA A 42 2.64 21.64 19.38
N ALA A 43 2.32 21.79 20.67
CA ALA A 43 2.40 20.68 21.63
C ALA A 43 1.40 19.56 21.28
N LEU A 44 0.16 19.93 20.91
CA LEU A 44 -0.87 18.96 20.54
C LEU A 44 -0.55 18.26 19.21
N ALA A 45 0.08 18.93 18.24
CA ALA A 45 0.56 18.30 17.02
C ALA A 45 1.66 17.27 17.30
N SER A 46 2.57 17.56 18.25
CA SER A 46 3.58 16.61 18.73
C SER A 46 2.94 15.41 19.45
N LEU A 47 1.89 15.65 20.26
CA LEU A 47 1.13 14.58 20.90
C LEU A 47 0.39 13.71 19.87
N ALA A 48 -0.29 14.33 18.89
CA ALA A 48 -1.04 13.66 17.83
C ALA A 48 -0.20 12.63 17.09
N VAL A 49 1.02 13.03 16.69
CA VAL A 49 2.02 12.15 16.04
C VAL A 49 2.26 10.88 16.83
N THR A 50 2.45 11.00 18.13
CA THR A 50 2.75 9.84 18.96
C THR A 50 1.53 9.03 19.39
N SER A 51 0.34 9.60 19.18
CA SER A 51 -0.93 8.88 19.27
C SER A 51 -1.28 8.20 17.94
N GLY A 52 -0.39 8.22 16.94
CA GLY A 52 -0.57 7.54 15.65
C GLY A 52 -1.13 8.43 14.53
N HIS A 53 -1.39 9.72 14.77
CA HIS A 53 -1.96 10.63 13.77
C HIS A 53 -0.87 11.46 13.07
N ALA A 54 -0.86 11.51 11.75
CA ALA A 54 0.15 12.30 11.03
C ALA A 54 0.02 13.83 11.25
N GLY A 55 -1.20 14.30 11.56
CA GLY A 55 -1.50 15.69 11.87
C GLY A 55 -2.58 15.83 12.95
N LEU A 56 -2.66 17.02 13.53
CA LEU A 56 -3.69 17.44 14.47
C LEU A 56 -4.89 17.99 13.70
N ASP A 57 -6.07 17.41 13.94
CA ASP A 57 -7.34 18.02 13.56
C ASP A 57 -7.84 18.94 14.69
N PRO A 58 -7.89 20.27 14.51
CA PRO A 58 -8.39 21.20 15.51
C PRO A 58 -9.82 20.87 15.97
N ALA A 59 -10.67 20.31 15.11
CA ALA A 59 -12.04 19.92 15.46
C ALA A 59 -12.09 18.67 16.33
N ARG A 60 -11.06 17.83 16.29
CA ARG A 60 -10.97 16.58 17.06
C ARG A 60 -9.88 16.59 18.12
N ALA A 61 -9.25 17.74 18.37
CA ALA A 61 -8.17 17.90 19.34
C ALA A 61 -8.57 17.42 20.76
N ALA A 62 -9.86 17.50 21.12
CA ALA A 62 -10.39 16.98 22.37
C ALA A 62 -10.18 15.47 22.53
N MET A 63 -10.20 14.70 21.44
CA MET A 63 -10.03 13.24 21.46
C MET A 63 -8.61 12.80 21.80
N LEU A 64 -7.61 13.68 21.60
CA LEU A 64 -6.21 13.40 21.94
C LEU A 64 -5.93 13.55 23.44
N LEU A 65 -6.80 14.27 24.13
CA LEU A 65 -6.66 14.53 25.56
C LEU A 65 -7.35 13.39 26.30
N ASP A 66 -6.56 12.42 26.76
CA ASP A 66 -7.03 11.46 27.76
C ASP A 66 -7.49 12.26 28.98
N ALA A 67 -8.78 12.20 29.31
CA ALA A 67 -9.33 12.82 30.51
C ALA A 67 -8.84 12.05 31.76
N ARG A 68 -7.54 12.12 32.06
CA ARG A 68 -6.99 11.65 33.32
C ARG A 68 -7.44 12.62 34.40
N GLU A 69 -8.41 12.16 35.20
CA GLU A 69 -8.93 12.78 36.44
C GLU A 69 -8.73 14.30 36.52
N GLY A 70 -9.40 15.03 35.61
CA GLY A 70 -9.26 16.48 35.48
C GLY A 70 -10.32 17.10 34.58
N GLN A 71 -10.53 18.41 34.72
CA GLN A 71 -11.45 19.19 33.89
C GLN A 71 -10.77 19.44 32.52
N SER A 72 -11.32 18.89 31.44
CA SER A 72 -10.76 19.07 30.10
C SER A 72 -10.64 20.55 29.74
N PRO A 73 -9.50 21.00 29.20
CA PRO A 73 -9.31 22.41 28.85
C PRO A 73 -10.31 22.81 27.78
N ALA A 74 -10.86 24.02 27.90
CA ALA A 74 -11.74 24.58 26.87
C ALA A 74 -10.92 24.84 25.61
N LEU A 75 -11.21 24.09 24.55
CA LEU A 75 -10.61 24.28 23.24
C LEU A 75 -11.29 25.45 22.51
N PRO A 76 -10.56 26.22 21.69
CA PRO A 76 -11.15 27.27 20.89
C PRO A 76 -12.06 26.69 19.80
N ASP A 77 -12.90 27.54 19.19
CA ASP A 77 -13.59 27.16 17.97
C ASP A 77 -12.57 26.74 16.88
N PRO A 78 -12.77 25.61 16.19
CA PRO A 78 -11.81 25.12 15.21
C PRO A 78 -11.49 26.12 14.09
N GLY A 79 -12.49 26.87 13.60
CA GLY A 79 -12.30 27.86 12.55
C GLY A 79 -11.54 29.09 13.03
N ASP A 80 -11.82 29.56 14.25
CA ASP A 80 -11.06 30.64 14.88
C ASP A 80 -9.61 30.24 15.14
N TRP A 81 -9.41 29.02 15.63
CA TRP A 81 -8.09 28.49 15.92
C TRP A 81 -7.25 28.32 14.65
N GLN A 82 -7.82 27.74 13.59
CA GLN A 82 -7.15 27.63 12.29
C GLN A 82 -6.72 28.99 11.75
N ARG A 83 -7.57 30.02 11.87
CA ARG A 83 -7.23 31.40 11.45
C ARG A 83 -6.08 31.99 12.26
N SER A 84 -6.06 31.76 13.58
CA SER A 84 -4.96 32.17 14.46
C SER A 84 -3.65 31.46 14.07
N LEU A 85 -3.71 30.15 13.82
CA LEU A 85 -2.57 29.35 13.37
C LEU A 85 -2.03 29.83 12.02
N ALA A 86 -2.92 30.07 11.05
CA ALA A 86 -2.56 30.56 9.72
C ALA A 86 -1.86 31.93 9.73
N ALA A 87 -2.12 32.77 10.74
CA ALA A 87 -1.48 34.07 10.91
C ALA A 87 -0.11 34.00 11.61
N SER A 88 0.26 32.83 12.14
CA SER A 88 1.49 32.64 12.90
C SER A 88 2.71 32.51 12.00
N ARG A 89 3.82 33.13 12.40
CA ARG A 89 5.13 32.99 11.72
C ARG A 89 5.69 31.57 11.73
N TRP A 90 5.19 30.69 12.60
CA TRP A 90 5.68 29.33 12.78
C TRP A 90 4.96 28.31 11.89
N VAL A 91 3.91 28.76 11.19
CA VAL A 91 3.00 27.92 10.41
C VAL A 91 3.12 28.33 8.95
N ASP A 92 3.47 27.37 8.10
CA ASP A 92 3.43 27.55 6.65
C ASP A 92 2.12 27.00 6.05
N GLN A 93 1.74 27.52 4.89
CA GLN A 93 0.57 27.09 4.11
C GLN A 93 0.96 26.85 2.64
N PRO A 94 1.84 25.87 2.38
CA PRO A 94 2.27 25.54 1.03
C PRO A 94 1.13 24.87 0.24
N ALA A 95 1.21 24.91 -1.09
CA ALA A 95 0.37 24.04 -1.91
C ALA A 95 0.73 22.56 -1.64
N PRO A 96 -0.19 21.60 -1.88
CA PRO A 96 0.03 20.18 -1.53
C PRO A 96 1.31 19.57 -2.14
N GLU A 97 1.69 19.98 -3.35
CA GLU A 97 2.87 19.45 -4.05
C GLU A 97 4.17 20.18 -3.70
N ASP A 98 4.06 21.40 -3.18
CA ASP A 98 5.21 22.26 -2.87
C ASP A 98 5.82 21.90 -1.51
N PRO A 99 7.15 21.98 -1.35
CA PRO A 99 7.79 21.78 -0.06
C PRO A 99 7.44 22.92 0.91
N ALA A 100 7.23 22.58 2.18
CA ALA A 100 7.03 23.57 3.23
C ALA A 100 8.32 24.35 3.55
N ALA A 101 8.17 25.62 3.92
CA ALA A 101 9.23 26.53 4.32
C ALA A 101 10.08 25.95 5.47
N ALA A 102 11.41 26.04 5.35
CA ALA A 102 12.34 25.36 6.26
C ALA A 102 12.35 25.95 7.68
N ASP A 103 12.00 27.23 7.81
CA ASP A 103 11.92 28.01 9.04
C ASP A 103 10.58 27.84 9.79
N CYS A 104 9.56 27.27 9.13
CA CYS A 104 8.27 26.96 9.73
C CYS A 104 8.23 25.51 10.23
N PRO A 105 8.27 25.25 11.55
CA PRO A 105 8.19 23.89 12.08
C PRO A 105 6.80 23.25 11.93
N LEU A 106 5.76 24.06 11.67
CA LEU A 106 4.38 23.61 11.53
C LEU A 106 3.86 23.92 10.13
N VAL A 107 2.93 23.10 9.65
CA VAL A 107 2.27 23.27 8.35
C VAL A 107 0.77 23.12 8.53
N LEU A 108 -0.02 24.06 8.03
CA LEU A 108 -1.48 23.98 8.01
C LEU A 108 -1.94 23.63 6.59
N GLU A 109 -2.56 22.47 6.43
CA GLU A 109 -3.03 21.98 5.13
C GLU A 109 -4.41 21.31 5.29
N HIS A 110 -5.38 21.67 4.45
CA HIS A 110 -6.76 21.15 4.50
C HIS A 110 -7.44 21.20 5.89
N GLY A 111 -7.09 22.20 6.70
CA GLY A 111 -7.61 22.36 8.07
C GLY A 111 -6.92 21.50 9.14
N LEU A 112 -5.93 20.68 8.76
CA LEU A 112 -5.10 19.87 9.65
C LEU A 112 -3.76 20.56 9.89
N LEU A 113 -3.30 20.54 11.14
CA LEU A 113 -2.00 21.07 11.54
C LEU A 113 -0.98 19.94 11.68
N TYR A 114 0.08 19.99 10.88
CA TYR A 114 1.14 18.99 10.86
C TYR A 114 2.42 19.54 11.47
N LEU A 115 3.22 18.63 12.04
CA LEU A 115 4.65 18.88 12.15
C LEU A 115 5.25 18.81 10.73
N ARG A 116 6.06 19.81 10.34
CA ARG A 116 6.63 19.92 8.98
C ARG A 116 7.21 18.60 8.47
N ARG A 117 7.95 17.89 9.32
CA ARG A 117 8.59 16.62 8.98
C ARG A 117 7.60 15.55 8.52
N TYR A 118 6.45 15.43 9.17
CA TYR A 118 5.44 14.41 8.84
C TYR A 118 4.66 14.78 7.59
N ARG A 119 4.31 16.06 7.43
CA ARG A 119 3.75 16.57 6.17
C ARG A 119 4.69 16.33 4.98
N GLU A 120 6.00 16.56 5.15
CA GLU A 120 6.97 16.26 4.10
C GLU A 120 7.15 14.75 3.84
N TYR A 121 6.83 13.87 4.79
CA TYR A 121 6.73 12.43 4.50
C TYR A 121 5.48 12.14 3.65
N GLU A 122 4.31 12.70 3.99
CA GLU A 122 3.08 12.52 3.20
C GLU A 122 3.24 13.01 1.77
N ARG A 123 3.76 14.22 1.60
CA ARG A 123 3.97 14.82 0.27
C ARG A 123 4.90 13.99 -0.60
N ARG A 124 6.07 13.60 -0.06
CA ARG A 124 7.05 12.79 -0.82
C ARG A 124 6.53 11.38 -1.10
N LEU A 125 5.77 10.80 -0.17
CA LEU A 125 5.09 9.53 -0.40
C LEU A 125 4.07 9.66 -1.53
N ALA A 126 3.20 10.67 -1.51
CA ALA A 126 2.19 10.89 -2.55
C ALA A 126 2.84 11.08 -3.93
N LEU A 127 3.83 11.96 -4.04
CA LEU A 127 4.59 12.18 -5.28
C LEU A 127 5.30 10.92 -5.75
N GLY A 128 5.89 10.16 -4.84
CA GLY A 128 6.58 8.92 -5.15
C GLY A 128 5.62 7.82 -5.63
N LEU A 129 4.45 7.67 -5.02
CA LEU A 129 3.42 6.72 -5.46
C LEU A 129 2.86 7.12 -6.83
N GLN A 130 2.61 8.40 -7.07
CA GLN A 130 2.19 8.91 -8.37
C GLN A 130 3.26 8.65 -9.45
N ARG A 131 4.54 8.90 -9.13
CA ARG A 131 5.67 8.60 -10.00
C ARG A 131 5.70 7.13 -10.40
N ILE A 132 5.56 6.21 -9.44
CA ILE A 132 5.55 4.77 -9.71
C ILE A 132 4.32 4.43 -10.56
N ALA A 133 3.13 4.89 -10.17
CA ALA A 133 1.86 4.57 -10.85
C ALA A 133 1.76 5.11 -12.28
N ALA A 134 2.44 6.23 -12.58
CA ALA A 134 2.47 6.83 -13.92
C ALA A 134 3.34 6.05 -14.92
N GLN A 135 4.18 5.12 -14.46
CA GLN A 135 5.06 4.34 -15.32
C GLN A 135 4.27 3.28 -16.10
N ALA A 136 4.66 3.08 -17.36
CA ALA A 136 4.10 2.00 -18.16
C ALA A 136 4.73 0.66 -17.73
N PRO A 137 3.91 -0.37 -17.43
CA PRO A 137 4.43 -1.71 -17.21
C PRO A 137 5.08 -2.25 -18.49
N PRO A 138 5.92 -3.29 -18.40
CA PRO A 138 6.41 -3.99 -19.58
C PRO A 138 5.23 -4.49 -20.42
N PRO A 139 5.24 -4.28 -21.75
CA PRO A 139 4.17 -4.78 -22.60
C PRO A 139 4.04 -6.30 -22.44
N PHE A 140 2.82 -6.80 -22.49
CA PHE A 140 2.55 -8.23 -22.53
C PHE A 140 1.45 -8.54 -23.54
N ASP A 141 1.53 -9.74 -24.08
CA ASP A 141 0.44 -10.31 -24.85
C ASP A 141 -0.41 -11.19 -23.94
N ALA A 142 -1.63 -10.73 -23.66
CA ALA A 142 -2.60 -11.43 -22.84
C ALA A 142 -2.97 -12.80 -23.42
N ALA A 143 -3.02 -12.93 -24.76
CA ALA A 143 -3.40 -14.18 -25.41
C ALA A 143 -2.36 -15.29 -25.16
N THR A 144 -1.06 -14.92 -25.17
CA THR A 144 0.02 -15.88 -24.90
C THR A 144 0.05 -16.33 -23.43
N LEU A 145 -0.37 -15.48 -22.49
CA LEU A 145 -0.43 -15.82 -21.06
C LEU A 145 -1.72 -16.55 -20.65
N ALA A 146 -2.79 -16.46 -21.44
CA ALA A 146 -4.11 -17.02 -21.11
C ALA A 146 -4.09 -18.52 -20.72
N PRO A 147 -3.34 -19.42 -21.40
CA PRO A 147 -3.29 -20.83 -21.01
C PRO A 147 -2.69 -21.05 -19.62
N LEU A 148 -1.60 -20.35 -19.30
CA LEU A 148 -0.97 -20.42 -17.98
C LEU A 148 -1.85 -19.75 -16.91
N PHE A 149 -2.49 -18.64 -17.25
CA PHE A 149 -3.42 -17.95 -16.37
C PHE A 149 -4.60 -18.86 -15.97
N ALA A 150 -5.20 -19.58 -16.93
CA ALA A 150 -6.27 -20.54 -16.67
C ALA A 150 -5.82 -21.72 -15.79
N GLN A 151 -4.56 -22.18 -15.92
CA GLN A 151 -4.00 -23.20 -15.03
C GLN A 151 -3.77 -22.68 -13.61
N LEU A 152 -3.32 -21.44 -13.46
CA LEU A 152 -3.08 -20.82 -12.16
C LEU A 152 -4.38 -20.42 -11.45
N PHE A 153 -5.41 -20.06 -12.21
CA PHE A 153 -6.72 -19.62 -11.74
C PHE A 153 -7.85 -20.43 -12.40
N PRO A 154 -8.01 -21.73 -12.08
CA PRO A 154 -9.00 -22.59 -12.74
C PRO A 154 -10.47 -22.22 -12.42
N GLN A 155 -10.70 -21.41 -11.38
CA GLN A 155 -12.02 -20.91 -11.00
C GLN A 155 -12.33 -19.53 -11.61
N ALA A 156 -11.40 -18.94 -12.35
CA ALA A 156 -11.66 -17.72 -13.13
C ALA A 156 -12.49 -18.09 -14.38
N SER A 157 -13.79 -18.33 -14.20
CA SER A 157 -14.71 -18.62 -15.31
C SER A 157 -15.17 -17.31 -15.98
N PRO A 158 -15.37 -17.30 -17.32
CA PRO A 158 -16.10 -16.23 -17.99
C PRO A 158 -17.51 -16.12 -17.39
N LEU A 159 -17.93 -14.91 -17.01
CA LEU A 159 -19.23 -14.68 -16.37
C LEU A 159 -20.39 -15.14 -17.28
N PRO A 160 -21.39 -15.88 -16.78
CA PRO A 160 -22.56 -16.25 -17.57
C PRO A 160 -23.47 -15.03 -17.86
N PRO A 161 -24.20 -15.04 -18.99
CA PRO A 161 -25.08 -13.95 -19.37
C PRO A 161 -26.36 -13.93 -18.52
N GLY A 162 -26.53 -12.86 -17.74
CA GLY A 162 -27.81 -12.44 -17.18
C GLY A 162 -28.12 -12.97 -15.79
N GLU A 163 -27.80 -12.19 -14.76
CA GLU A 163 -28.67 -11.98 -13.60
C GLU A 163 -28.15 -10.77 -12.80
N GLY A 164 -28.98 -9.74 -12.67
CA GLY A 164 -28.62 -8.48 -12.03
C GLY A 164 -28.47 -8.64 -10.52
N ALA A 165 -27.32 -8.20 -9.97
CA ALA A 165 -27.10 -8.15 -8.54
C ALA A 165 -27.98 -7.07 -7.90
N ARG A 166 -28.78 -7.47 -6.90
CA ARG A 166 -29.57 -6.58 -6.05
C ARG A 166 -28.64 -5.75 -5.16
N ARG A 167 -29.00 -4.48 -4.96
CA ARG A 167 -28.35 -3.56 -4.02
C ARG A 167 -28.52 -4.08 -2.58
N ALA A 168 -27.42 -4.17 -1.84
CA ALA A 168 -27.47 -4.26 -0.38
C ALA A 168 -27.78 -2.85 0.17
N GLY A 169 -29.03 -2.63 0.58
CA GLY A 169 -29.46 -1.35 1.16
C GLY A 169 -30.92 -0.98 0.89
N GLU A 170 -31.87 -1.90 1.06
CA GLU A 170 -33.28 -1.55 1.30
C GLU A 170 -33.73 -2.23 2.59
N GLY A 171 -33.58 -1.50 3.68
CA GLY A 171 -34.22 -1.80 4.95
C GLY A 171 -34.68 -0.49 5.56
N THR A 172 -35.99 -0.26 5.58
CA THR A 172 -36.82 0.47 6.57
C THR A 172 -38.00 1.13 5.88
N GLY A 173 -39.04 0.33 5.63
CA GLY A 173 -40.42 0.82 5.52
C GLY A 173 -41.21 0.17 6.66
N LEU A 174 -41.55 0.96 7.67
CA LEU A 174 -42.46 0.58 8.76
C LEU A 174 -43.77 -0.02 8.23
N PRO A 175 -44.39 -0.93 9.00
CA PRO A 175 -45.73 -0.61 9.46
C PRO A 175 -45.89 -0.73 10.98
N GLU A 176 -46.67 0.22 11.50
CA GLU A 176 -47.22 0.36 12.85
C GLU A 176 -48.11 -0.84 13.29
N PRO A 177 -48.50 -0.91 14.59
CA PRO A 177 -48.62 -2.14 15.36
C PRO A 177 -50.05 -2.68 15.50
N SER A 178 -50.18 -3.95 15.88
CA SER A 178 -51.40 -4.47 16.52
C SER A 178 -51.14 -5.72 17.37
N ALA A 179 -51.31 -5.51 18.68
CA ALA A 179 -51.89 -6.33 19.76
C ALA A 179 -51.94 -7.88 19.70
N ASP A 180 -51.54 -8.44 20.86
CA ASP A 180 -52.07 -9.61 21.59
C ASP A 180 -52.05 -11.00 20.93
N GLN A 181 -51.23 -11.93 21.45
CA GLN A 181 -51.68 -13.05 22.30
C GLN A 181 -50.56 -14.06 22.63
N GLU A 182 -50.63 -14.54 23.87
CA GLU A 182 -49.83 -15.61 24.50
C GLU A 182 -50.04 -16.99 23.85
N GLY A 183 -49.04 -17.88 23.94
CA GLY A 183 -49.30 -19.32 23.84
C GLY A 183 -48.17 -20.22 23.31
N THR A 184 -47.42 -20.82 24.24
CA THR A 184 -46.99 -22.24 24.28
C THR A 184 -46.56 -23.04 23.03
N ALA A 185 -45.34 -23.59 23.18
CA ALA A 185 -44.84 -24.93 22.81
C ALA A 185 -44.00 -25.11 21.51
N PRO A 186 -42.97 -25.99 21.54
CA PRO A 186 -41.94 -26.10 20.50
C PRO A 186 -42.27 -27.18 19.46
N LEU A 187 -41.93 -26.94 18.20
CA LEU A 187 -41.96 -27.94 17.13
C LEU A 187 -40.64 -27.95 16.34
N GLU A 188 -40.20 -29.17 16.08
CA GLU A 188 -38.94 -29.64 15.52
C GLU A 188 -38.58 -29.14 14.10
N PRO A 189 -37.32 -29.29 13.65
CA PRO A 189 -36.78 -28.59 12.48
C PRO A 189 -37.19 -29.26 11.17
N SER A 190 -37.84 -28.50 10.30
CA SER A 190 -38.05 -28.86 8.90
C SER A 190 -36.76 -28.66 8.10
N HIS A 191 -36.24 -29.77 7.59
CA HIS A 191 -35.20 -29.81 6.56
C HIS A 191 -35.61 -29.04 5.31
N HIS A 192 -35.19 -27.78 5.20
CA HIS A 192 -35.01 -27.11 3.92
C HIS A 192 -33.56 -27.33 3.47
N GLN A 193 -33.39 -28.28 2.54
CA GLN A 193 -32.21 -28.35 1.69
C GLN A 193 -32.23 -27.13 0.75
N ASP A 194 -31.65 -26.02 1.19
CA ASP A 194 -31.19 -24.98 0.28
C ASP A 194 -29.96 -25.52 -0.45
N GLY A 195 -30.21 -26.06 -1.64
CA GLY A 195 -29.20 -26.22 -2.68
C GLY A 195 -28.68 -24.84 -3.05
N THR A 196 -27.65 -24.40 -2.35
CA THR A 196 -26.93 -23.17 -2.64
C THR A 196 -26.22 -23.33 -3.97
N ASN A 197 -26.85 -22.82 -5.03
CA ASN A 197 -26.16 -22.44 -6.25
C ASN A 197 -25.01 -21.50 -5.84
N PRO A 198 -23.73 -21.82 -6.11
CA PRO A 198 -22.64 -20.91 -5.78
C PRO A 198 -22.81 -19.66 -6.65
N SER A 199 -23.18 -18.55 -6.02
CA SER A 199 -23.10 -17.23 -6.63
C SER A 199 -21.66 -17.03 -7.13
N HIS A 200 -21.47 -17.12 -8.44
CA HIS A 200 -20.17 -16.94 -9.10
C HIS A 200 -19.72 -15.49 -8.98
N HIS A 201 -19.16 -15.14 -7.82
CA HIS A 201 -18.39 -13.92 -7.66
C HIS A 201 -17.13 -14.04 -8.53
N PRO A 202 -16.77 -12.98 -9.29
CA PRO A 202 -15.54 -13.00 -10.07
C PRO A 202 -14.35 -13.28 -9.16
N ASP A 203 -13.44 -14.14 -9.61
CA ASP A 203 -12.25 -14.51 -8.85
C ASP A 203 -11.36 -13.27 -8.63
N ARG A 204 -11.50 -12.65 -7.45
CA ARG A 204 -10.75 -11.44 -7.07
C ARG A 204 -9.24 -11.69 -7.04
N GLN A 205 -8.80 -12.92 -6.79
CA GLN A 205 -7.38 -13.28 -6.84
C GLN A 205 -6.88 -13.24 -8.29
N ALA A 206 -7.67 -13.77 -9.23
CA ALA A 206 -7.38 -13.69 -10.66
C ALA A 206 -7.36 -12.23 -11.14
N GLN A 207 -8.33 -11.42 -10.73
CA GLN A 207 -8.35 -9.98 -11.05
C GLN A 207 -7.10 -9.26 -10.54
N ALA A 208 -6.70 -9.48 -9.29
CA ALA A 208 -5.49 -8.88 -8.73
C ALA A 208 -4.23 -9.30 -9.51
N ALA A 209 -4.11 -10.58 -9.86
CA ALA A 209 -2.98 -11.08 -10.65
C ALA A 209 -2.94 -10.51 -12.08
N ALA A 210 -4.11 -10.35 -12.71
CA ALA A 210 -4.22 -9.75 -14.04
C ALA A 210 -3.89 -8.25 -14.02
N LEU A 211 -4.40 -7.50 -13.03
CA LEU A 211 -4.08 -6.08 -12.83
C LEU A 211 -2.58 -5.87 -12.60
N ALA A 212 -1.90 -6.78 -11.90
CA ALA A 212 -0.47 -6.72 -11.70
C ALA A 212 0.35 -6.81 -13.01
N LEU A 213 -0.21 -7.36 -14.10
CA LEU A 213 0.48 -7.32 -15.39
C LEU A 213 0.42 -5.92 -16.03
N ARG A 214 -0.54 -5.09 -15.61
CA ARG A 214 -0.84 -3.76 -16.17
C ARG A 214 -0.46 -2.59 -15.28
N ARG A 215 -0.16 -2.82 -14.01
CA ARG A 215 0.06 -1.77 -13.03
C ARG A 215 1.43 -1.91 -12.38
N THR A 216 2.21 -0.84 -12.42
CA THR A 216 3.51 -0.72 -11.73
C THR A 216 3.35 -0.47 -10.24
N LEU A 217 2.21 0.07 -9.80
CA LEU A 217 1.81 0.15 -8.39
C LEU A 217 0.50 -0.62 -8.21
N LEU A 218 0.49 -1.59 -7.29
CA LEU A 218 -0.71 -2.35 -6.94
C LEU A 218 -0.82 -2.51 -5.43
N LEU A 219 -2.00 -2.23 -4.88
CA LEU A 219 -2.38 -2.58 -3.52
C LEU A 219 -3.38 -3.74 -3.56
N VAL A 220 -3.07 -4.82 -2.85
CA VAL A 220 -3.95 -5.97 -2.69
C VAL A 220 -4.37 -6.06 -1.23
N THR A 221 -5.66 -5.86 -0.98
CA THR A 221 -6.25 -5.99 0.35
C THR A 221 -7.03 -7.28 0.51
N GLY A 222 -7.11 -7.76 1.74
CA GLY A 222 -8.00 -8.85 2.12
C GLY A 222 -7.80 -9.24 3.57
N GLY A 223 -8.85 -9.76 4.20
CA GLY A 223 -8.80 -10.26 5.57
C GLY A 223 -7.81 -11.44 5.78
N PRO A 224 -7.65 -11.92 7.01
CA PRO A 224 -6.88 -13.13 7.30
C PRO A 224 -7.44 -14.34 6.55
N GLY A 225 -6.57 -15.19 6.00
CA GLY A 225 -6.99 -16.42 5.30
C GLY A 225 -7.57 -16.23 3.89
N THR A 226 -7.65 -15.01 3.36
CA THR A 226 -8.16 -14.72 1.99
C THR A 226 -7.24 -15.15 0.84
N GLY A 227 -6.10 -15.79 1.16
CA GLY A 227 -5.18 -16.33 0.16
C GLY A 227 -4.26 -15.31 -0.51
N LYS A 228 -4.07 -14.11 0.05
CA LYS A 228 -3.16 -13.05 -0.47
C LYS A 228 -1.79 -13.60 -0.92
N THR A 229 -1.14 -14.39 -0.06
CA THR A 229 0.18 -14.96 -0.36
C THR A 229 0.14 -15.98 -1.51
N THR A 230 -0.95 -16.74 -1.63
CA THR A 230 -1.18 -17.65 -2.76
C THR A 230 -1.37 -16.87 -4.07
N THR A 231 -2.12 -15.75 -4.03
CA THR A 231 -2.28 -14.84 -5.16
C THR A 231 -0.94 -14.30 -5.62
N ILE A 232 -0.09 -13.88 -4.68
CA ILE A 232 1.26 -13.40 -4.97
C ILE A 232 2.12 -14.49 -5.60
N ALA A 233 2.09 -15.70 -5.08
CA ALA A 233 2.83 -16.81 -5.67
C ALA A 233 2.47 -16.99 -7.15
N ARG A 234 1.17 -17.03 -7.46
CA ARG A 234 0.67 -17.15 -8.84
C ARG A 234 1.05 -15.95 -9.71
N LEU A 235 1.00 -14.74 -9.15
CA LEU A 235 1.41 -13.51 -9.83
C LEU A 235 2.90 -13.52 -10.17
N LEU A 236 3.77 -13.93 -9.25
CA LEU A 236 5.21 -14.06 -9.50
C LEU A 236 5.49 -15.07 -10.62
N LEU A 237 4.78 -16.21 -10.62
CA LEU A 237 4.86 -17.20 -11.69
C LEU A 237 4.44 -16.61 -13.04
N LEU A 238 3.34 -15.84 -13.08
CA LEU A 238 2.89 -15.12 -14.29
C LEU A 238 3.93 -14.11 -14.80
N ARG A 239 4.57 -13.34 -13.91
CA ARG A 239 5.58 -12.34 -14.29
C ARG A 239 6.85 -12.99 -14.83
N ILE A 240 7.28 -14.10 -14.25
CA ILE A 240 8.41 -14.87 -14.77
C ILE A 240 8.08 -15.46 -16.15
N ALA A 241 6.87 -16.01 -16.32
CA ALA A 241 6.43 -16.53 -17.62
C ALA A 241 6.32 -15.43 -18.68
N GLN A 242 5.79 -14.25 -18.32
CA GLN A 242 5.76 -13.08 -19.21
C GLN A 242 7.15 -12.72 -19.73
N ALA A 243 8.14 -12.69 -18.85
CA ALA A 243 9.51 -12.35 -19.24
C ALA A 243 10.06 -13.36 -20.26
N GLN A 244 9.79 -14.64 -20.06
CA GLN A 244 10.26 -15.68 -20.98
C GLN A 244 9.57 -15.66 -22.35
N VAL A 245 8.24 -15.47 -22.35
CA VAL A 245 7.47 -15.30 -23.60
C VAL A 245 7.99 -14.10 -24.38
N SER A 246 8.33 -13.03 -23.67
CA SER A 246 8.84 -11.78 -24.28
C SER A 246 10.35 -11.83 -24.58
N ASN A 247 11.03 -12.95 -24.30
CA ASN A 247 12.48 -13.13 -24.41
C ASN A 247 13.28 -12.02 -23.68
N THR A 248 12.80 -11.61 -22.50
CA THR A 248 13.46 -10.66 -21.59
C THR A 248 14.04 -11.39 -20.37
N PRO A 249 15.06 -10.83 -19.69
CA PRO A 249 15.57 -11.42 -18.47
C PRO A 249 14.48 -11.54 -17.41
N ALA A 250 14.52 -12.62 -16.63
CA ALA A 250 13.60 -12.81 -15.51
C ALA A 250 13.74 -11.64 -14.51
N PRO A 251 12.62 -11.15 -13.94
CA PRO A 251 12.66 -10.01 -13.03
C PRO A 251 13.42 -10.37 -11.75
N ARG A 252 14.25 -9.45 -11.25
CA ARG A 252 14.81 -9.53 -9.91
C ARG A 252 13.73 -9.17 -8.90
N ILE A 253 13.33 -10.13 -8.08
CA ILE A 253 12.20 -9.99 -7.16
C ILE A 253 12.72 -9.83 -5.73
N ALA A 254 12.26 -8.79 -5.04
CA ALA A 254 12.43 -8.63 -3.59
C ALA A 254 11.12 -8.90 -2.86
N LEU A 255 11.22 -9.66 -1.78
CA LEU A 255 10.14 -9.89 -0.82
C LEU A 255 10.50 -9.25 0.51
N ALA A 256 9.60 -8.43 1.02
CA ALA A 256 9.78 -7.74 2.28
C ALA A 256 8.54 -7.74 3.16
N ALA A 257 8.76 -7.59 4.46
CA ALA A 257 7.72 -7.36 5.45
C ALA A 257 8.25 -6.42 6.54
N PRO A 258 7.40 -5.78 7.35
CA PRO A 258 7.84 -4.91 8.44
C PRO A 258 8.60 -5.67 9.54
N THR A 259 8.24 -6.93 9.79
CA THR A 259 8.84 -7.76 10.86
C THR A 259 9.49 -9.02 10.31
N GLY A 260 10.51 -9.53 11.03
CA GLY A 260 11.22 -10.75 10.63
C GLY A 260 10.32 -11.99 10.57
N ARG A 261 9.41 -12.13 11.53
CA ARG A 261 8.43 -13.23 11.56
C ARG A 261 7.48 -13.18 10.36
N ALA A 262 6.99 -12.00 10.00
CA ALA A 262 6.14 -11.84 8.81
C ALA A 262 6.91 -12.19 7.53
N ALA A 263 8.17 -11.77 7.42
CA ALA A 263 9.03 -12.09 6.28
C ALA A 263 9.25 -13.61 6.16
N GLU A 264 9.63 -14.28 7.25
CA GLU A 264 9.83 -15.74 7.26
C GLU A 264 8.56 -16.49 6.85
N ARG A 265 7.40 -16.11 7.41
CA ARG A 265 6.11 -16.70 7.07
C ARG A 265 5.74 -16.48 5.60
N MET A 266 6.00 -15.29 5.06
CA MET A 266 5.75 -15.00 3.64
C MET A 266 6.63 -15.88 2.74
N ALA A 267 7.92 -16.00 3.05
CA ALA A 267 8.85 -16.84 2.30
C ALA A 267 8.50 -18.34 2.37
N GLU A 268 8.07 -18.83 3.53
CA GLU A 268 7.57 -20.21 3.68
C GLU A 268 6.29 -20.46 2.88
N SER A 269 5.32 -19.56 3.01
CA SER A 269 4.03 -19.66 2.33
C SER A 269 4.19 -19.61 0.81
N LEU A 270 5.09 -18.76 0.31
CA LEU A 270 5.44 -18.69 -1.11
C LEU A 270 6.06 -20.01 -1.60
N ARG A 271 7.05 -20.55 -0.86
CA ARG A 271 7.68 -21.83 -1.21
C ARG A 271 6.66 -22.96 -1.29
N PHE A 272 5.73 -23.03 -0.34
CA PHE A 272 4.67 -24.05 -0.35
C PHE A 272 3.72 -23.88 -1.54
N ALA A 273 3.27 -22.65 -1.80
CA ALA A 273 2.37 -22.35 -2.93
C ALA A 273 3.01 -22.70 -4.28
N VAL A 274 4.31 -22.40 -4.45
CA VAL A 274 5.07 -22.73 -5.66
C VAL A 274 5.28 -24.23 -5.79
N ALA A 275 5.67 -24.92 -4.72
CA ALA A 275 5.84 -26.37 -4.73
C ALA A 275 4.53 -27.09 -5.12
N ARG A 276 3.40 -26.59 -4.61
CA ARG A 276 2.07 -27.09 -5.00
C ARG A 276 1.78 -26.82 -6.48
N ALA A 277 2.04 -25.62 -6.98
CA ALA A 277 1.85 -25.31 -8.40
C ALA A 277 2.66 -26.23 -9.32
N ILE A 278 3.91 -26.54 -8.95
CA ILE A 278 4.77 -27.48 -9.67
C ILE A 278 4.18 -28.90 -9.60
N ALA A 279 3.70 -29.34 -8.44
CA ALA A 279 3.07 -30.64 -8.25
C ALA A 279 1.77 -30.79 -9.07
N ASP A 280 1.02 -29.69 -9.24
CA ASP A 280 -0.19 -29.61 -10.07
C ASP A 280 0.14 -29.58 -11.58
N GLY A 281 1.42 -29.73 -11.95
CA GLY A 281 1.86 -29.85 -13.34
C GLY A 281 2.00 -28.53 -14.07
N ILE A 282 2.03 -27.39 -13.37
CA ILE A 282 2.22 -26.07 -13.98
C ILE A 282 3.65 -25.95 -14.50
N GLN A 283 3.81 -26.23 -15.80
CA GLN A 283 5.07 -26.12 -16.50
C GLN A 283 5.21 -24.74 -17.13
N LEU A 284 6.42 -24.22 -16.99
CA LEU A 284 6.90 -23.08 -17.72
C LEU A 284 7.02 -23.47 -19.19
N ALA A 285 6.48 -22.66 -20.12
CA ALA A 285 6.63 -22.96 -21.55
C ALA A 285 8.12 -23.08 -21.90
N PRO A 286 8.56 -24.09 -22.68
CA PRO A 286 9.96 -24.21 -23.04
C PRO A 286 10.42 -22.94 -23.78
N THR A 287 11.58 -22.42 -23.39
CA THR A 287 12.20 -21.26 -24.01
C THR A 287 12.32 -21.54 -25.51
N PRO A 288 11.80 -20.67 -26.41
CA PRO A 288 12.10 -20.84 -27.83
C PRO A 288 13.63 -20.77 -27.98
N ALA A 289 14.19 -21.81 -28.61
CA ALA A 289 15.62 -21.99 -28.77
C ALA A 289 16.29 -20.69 -29.23
N ALA A 290 17.37 -20.32 -28.53
CA ALA A 290 18.11 -19.08 -28.71
C ALA A 290 18.29 -18.70 -30.18
N ALA A 291 17.62 -17.63 -30.61
CA ALA A 291 18.07 -16.89 -31.78
C ALA A 291 19.44 -16.28 -31.44
N SER A 292 20.38 -16.45 -32.36
CA SER A 292 21.80 -16.08 -32.25
C SER A 292 22.05 -14.65 -31.71
N PRO A 293 23.19 -14.40 -31.04
CA PRO A 293 23.45 -13.14 -30.35
C PRO A 293 23.68 -12.00 -31.36
N GLY A 294 22.70 -11.10 -31.46
CA GLY A 294 22.79 -9.85 -32.20
C GLY A 294 22.34 -8.69 -31.33
N GLN A 295 23.31 -7.87 -30.92
CA GLN A 295 23.17 -6.56 -30.24
C GLN A 295 22.73 -6.59 -28.77
N ALA A 296 23.72 -6.54 -27.90
CA ALA A 296 23.57 -6.11 -26.52
C ALA A 296 23.01 -4.68 -26.47
N LYS A 297 21.81 -4.50 -25.89
CA LYS A 297 21.39 -3.20 -25.35
C LYS A 297 22.20 -2.92 -24.08
N PRO A 298 22.64 -1.67 -23.84
CA PRO A 298 23.40 -1.32 -22.65
C PRO A 298 22.53 -1.48 -21.39
N SER A 299 23.13 -2.06 -20.35
CA SER A 299 22.60 -2.06 -18.99
C SER A 299 22.38 -0.61 -18.52
N PRO A 300 21.22 -0.25 -17.94
CA PRO A 300 20.95 1.11 -17.49
C PRO A 300 21.61 1.45 -16.14
N TYR A 301 22.41 0.55 -15.55
CA TYR A 301 23.09 0.80 -14.28
C TYR A 301 24.53 1.27 -14.52
N PRO A 302 24.83 2.58 -14.42
CA PRO A 302 26.22 3.02 -14.34
C PRO A 302 26.77 2.60 -12.97
N VAL A 303 27.68 1.62 -12.97
CA VAL A 303 28.54 1.36 -11.81
C VAL A 303 29.62 2.44 -11.81
N THR A 304 29.36 3.58 -11.18
CA THR A 304 30.41 4.52 -10.83
C THR A 304 31.00 4.12 -9.49
N SER A 305 32.10 3.37 -9.51
CA SER A 305 32.95 3.19 -8.34
C SER A 305 33.70 4.51 -8.06
N PRO A 306 33.61 5.10 -6.86
CA PRO A 306 34.51 6.18 -6.46
C PRO A 306 35.91 5.63 -6.15
N PRO A 307 36.98 6.43 -6.29
CA PRO A 307 38.35 5.96 -6.09
C PRO A 307 38.65 5.73 -4.61
N HIS A 308 39.37 4.64 -4.34
CA HIS A 308 39.96 4.29 -3.05
C HIS A 308 40.82 5.41 -2.45
N GLN A 309 40.62 5.68 -1.15
CA GLN A 309 41.73 5.96 -0.23
C GLN A 309 41.56 5.14 1.07
N ALA A 310 42.65 4.46 1.45
CA ALA A 310 42.84 3.66 2.66
C ALA A 310 42.70 4.53 3.93
N THR A 311 42.43 4.06 5.16
CA THR A 311 42.98 2.91 5.90
C THR A 311 42.22 2.85 7.25
N GLU A 312 41.72 1.71 7.73
CA GLU A 312 41.60 1.33 9.17
C GLU A 312 41.02 -0.10 9.32
N PRO A 313 41.34 -0.83 10.42
CA PRO A 313 41.33 -2.30 10.48
C PRO A 313 39.95 -2.93 10.80
N PRO A 314 39.78 -4.25 10.63
CA PRO A 314 38.46 -4.88 10.64
C PRO A 314 38.00 -5.24 12.06
N HIS A 315 36.75 -4.92 12.38
CA HIS A 315 36.01 -5.55 13.48
C HIS A 315 35.10 -6.65 12.91
N PRO A 316 35.02 -7.83 13.56
CA PRO A 316 34.24 -8.96 13.10
C PRO A 316 32.76 -8.87 13.55
N ASP A 317 31.91 -9.65 12.88
CA ASP A 317 30.50 -9.92 13.17
C ASP A 317 29.45 -8.85 12.79
N VAL A 318 29.10 -8.81 11.49
CA VAL A 318 27.69 -8.78 11.05
C VAL A 318 27.59 -9.51 9.69
N SER A 319 26.76 -10.55 9.65
CA SER A 319 26.46 -11.34 8.45
C SER A 319 25.99 -10.48 7.26
N PRO A 320 26.43 -10.77 6.02
CA PRO A 320 25.98 -10.03 4.84
C PRO A 320 24.46 -10.21 4.61
N LEU A 321 23.86 -9.26 3.87
CA LEU A 321 22.56 -9.46 3.23
C LEU A 321 22.53 -10.82 2.51
N PRO A 322 21.35 -11.45 2.29
CA PRO A 322 21.31 -12.57 1.37
C PRO A 322 21.84 -12.01 0.05
N GLN A 323 22.98 -12.53 -0.41
CA GLN A 323 23.50 -12.14 -1.71
C GLN A 323 22.37 -12.37 -2.71
N ALA A 324 22.00 -11.31 -3.45
CA ALA A 324 21.22 -11.47 -4.67
C ALA A 324 21.88 -12.61 -5.44
N GLY A 325 21.11 -13.68 -5.70
CA GLY A 325 21.66 -14.98 -6.06
C GLY A 325 22.83 -14.86 -7.03
N GLU A 326 23.98 -15.39 -6.63
CA GLU A 326 25.10 -15.63 -7.53
C GLU A 326 24.67 -16.68 -8.56
N GLY A 327 23.97 -16.19 -9.57
CA GLY A 327 23.70 -16.84 -10.85
C GLY A 327 24.42 -16.08 -11.97
N ALA A 328 25.58 -15.48 -11.70
CA ALA A 328 26.51 -15.09 -12.76
C ALA A 328 27.14 -16.37 -13.35
N ARG A 329 26.35 -17.16 -14.09
CA ARG A 329 26.92 -18.23 -14.91
C ARG A 329 27.31 -17.68 -16.26
N ARG A 330 28.56 -18.00 -16.60
CA ARG A 330 29.17 -17.90 -17.92
C ARG A 330 28.17 -18.35 -18.99
N VAL A 331 28.15 -17.60 -20.08
CA VAL A 331 27.45 -17.95 -21.32
C VAL A 331 27.93 -19.35 -21.76
N GLY A 332 27.03 -20.32 -21.72
CA GLY A 332 27.26 -21.68 -22.22
C GLY A 332 27.11 -22.77 -21.15
N GLU A 333 25.88 -23.23 -20.91
CA GLU A 333 25.50 -24.65 -20.71
C GLU A 333 24.00 -24.73 -20.38
N GLY A 334 23.23 -25.40 -21.26
CA GLY A 334 21.77 -25.44 -21.23
C GLY A 334 21.19 -26.39 -20.18
N GLN A 335 20.88 -25.89 -19.00
CA GLN A 335 19.83 -26.46 -18.14
C GLN A 335 18.55 -25.64 -18.27
N PRO A 336 17.36 -26.26 -18.40
CA PRO A 336 16.11 -25.52 -18.37
C PRO A 336 16.00 -24.80 -17.02
N SER A 337 15.83 -23.48 -17.05
CA SER A 337 15.60 -22.67 -15.85
C SER A 337 14.32 -23.15 -15.17
N THR A 338 14.46 -23.85 -14.03
CA THR A 338 13.33 -24.28 -13.21
C THR A 338 12.82 -23.09 -12.39
N TRP A 339 11.52 -23.08 -12.07
CA TRP A 339 10.88 -22.04 -11.25
C TRP A 339 11.66 -21.71 -9.96
N ASN A 340 12.26 -22.73 -9.33
CA ASN A 340 13.06 -22.60 -8.10
C ASN A 340 14.32 -21.74 -8.25
N SER A 341 14.86 -21.59 -9.46
CA SER A 341 16.05 -20.75 -9.72
C SER A 341 15.71 -19.29 -9.98
N LEU A 342 14.46 -18.99 -10.36
CA LEU A 342 14.00 -17.65 -10.75
C LEU A 342 13.19 -16.96 -9.64
N LEU A 343 12.71 -17.72 -8.66
CA LEU A 343 11.98 -17.19 -7.51
C LEU A 343 12.93 -16.85 -6.36
N PRO A 344 12.60 -15.80 -5.57
CA PRO A 344 13.38 -15.43 -4.40
C PRO A 344 13.38 -16.56 -3.36
N THR A 345 14.56 -16.89 -2.85
CA THR A 345 14.76 -17.98 -1.87
C THR A 345 14.41 -17.58 -0.44
N GLY A 346 14.19 -16.29 -0.19
CA GLY A 346 13.81 -15.75 1.12
C GLY A 346 13.19 -14.36 1.02
N ALA A 347 12.64 -13.91 2.14
CA ALA A 347 12.16 -12.55 2.33
C ALA A 347 12.99 -11.86 3.42
N SER A 348 12.99 -10.53 3.42
CA SER A 348 13.73 -9.72 4.38
C SER A 348 12.83 -8.74 5.12
N THR A 349 13.31 -8.12 6.19
CA THR A 349 12.60 -6.98 6.75
C THR A 349 12.77 -5.76 5.85
N LEU A 350 11.81 -4.83 5.84
CA LEU A 350 11.94 -3.56 5.11
C LEU A 350 13.24 -2.82 5.48
N HIS A 351 13.57 -2.80 6.77
CA HIS A 351 14.83 -2.25 7.27
C HIS A 351 16.07 -2.90 6.64
N ARG A 352 16.10 -4.24 6.54
CA ARG A 352 17.21 -4.97 5.91
C ARG A 352 17.25 -4.73 4.40
N LEU A 353 16.09 -4.67 3.74
CA LEU A 353 15.97 -4.39 2.31
C LEU A 353 16.54 -3.00 1.97
N LEU A 354 16.16 -1.97 2.74
CA LEU A 354 16.64 -0.59 2.54
C LEU A 354 18.10 -0.39 2.99
N GLY A 355 18.62 -1.28 3.83
CA GLY A 355 19.99 -1.24 4.32
C GLY A 355 20.16 -0.21 5.44
N VAL A 356 19.90 -0.64 6.69
CA VAL A 356 20.13 0.16 7.89
C VAL A 356 21.57 0.66 7.97
N ILE A 357 21.72 1.94 8.32
CA ILE A 357 23.00 2.55 8.65
C ILE A 357 22.99 2.79 10.17
N PRO A 358 23.99 2.29 10.93
CA PRO A 358 24.08 2.54 12.37
C PRO A 358 24.05 4.04 12.69
N ASP A 359 23.33 4.40 13.77
CA ASP A 359 23.21 5.77 14.28
C ASP A 359 22.70 6.81 13.26
N SER A 360 22.04 6.36 12.17
CA SER A 360 21.48 7.23 11.15
C SER A 360 19.99 6.98 10.98
N PRO A 361 19.17 8.03 10.82
CA PRO A 361 17.79 7.87 10.41
C PRO A 361 17.67 7.51 8.92
N ASN A 362 18.76 7.52 8.15
CA ASN A 362 18.77 7.27 6.72
C ASN A 362 19.11 5.81 6.39
N PHE A 363 18.71 5.41 5.19
CA PHE A 363 19.02 4.09 4.64
C PHE A 363 20.03 4.19 3.51
N ARG A 364 20.72 3.08 3.23
CA ARG A 364 21.65 2.97 2.10
C ARG A 364 20.94 3.14 0.76
N HIS A 365 19.74 2.56 0.65
CA HIS A 365 18.90 2.73 -0.52
C HIS A 365 17.95 3.91 -0.35
N ASN A 366 17.92 4.77 -1.36
CA ASN A 366 17.18 6.03 -1.42
C ASN A 366 17.00 6.44 -2.89
N ALA A 367 16.53 7.66 -3.16
CA ALA A 367 16.31 8.14 -4.52
C ALA A 367 17.60 8.17 -5.38
N ASP A 368 18.76 8.45 -4.78
CA ASP A 368 20.05 8.51 -5.49
C ASP A 368 20.70 7.13 -5.65
N ASN A 369 20.35 6.18 -4.77
CA ASN A 369 20.81 4.80 -4.82
C ASN A 369 19.61 3.84 -4.71
N PRO A 370 18.84 3.67 -5.79
CA PRO A 370 17.60 2.93 -5.74
C PRO A 370 17.83 1.42 -5.54
N LEU A 371 16.76 0.72 -5.15
CA LEU A 371 16.75 -0.72 -4.96
C LEU A 371 17.01 -1.44 -6.29
N PRO A 372 17.94 -2.42 -6.34
CA PRO A 372 18.33 -3.10 -7.57
C PRO A 372 17.36 -4.25 -7.94
N PHE A 373 16.05 -4.01 -7.86
CA PHE A 373 15.00 -4.98 -8.11
C PHE A 373 14.00 -4.47 -9.15
N ASP A 374 13.45 -5.39 -9.94
CA ASP A 374 12.46 -5.09 -10.98
C ASP A 374 11.03 -5.24 -10.44
N LEU A 375 10.86 -6.01 -9.36
CA LEU A 375 9.60 -6.20 -8.63
C LEU A 375 9.86 -6.26 -7.12
N ILE A 376 9.15 -5.44 -6.35
CA ILE A 376 9.20 -5.42 -4.89
C ILE A 376 7.79 -5.76 -4.36
N VAL A 377 7.71 -6.77 -3.50
CA VAL A 377 6.47 -7.16 -2.82
C VAL A 377 6.62 -6.94 -1.33
N VAL A 378 5.68 -6.22 -0.72
CA VAL A 378 5.65 -5.94 0.72
C VAL A 378 4.42 -6.58 1.35
N ASP A 379 4.61 -7.53 2.27
CA ASP A 379 3.52 -8.04 3.14
C ASP A 379 3.28 -7.14 4.34
N GLU A 380 2.09 -7.27 4.92
CA GLU A 380 1.68 -6.59 6.15
C GLU A 380 1.91 -5.06 6.07
N ALA A 381 1.56 -4.48 4.92
CA ALA A 381 1.68 -3.05 4.66
C ALA A 381 0.86 -2.20 5.65
N SER A 382 -0.18 -2.76 6.29
CA SER A 382 -0.95 -2.13 7.38
C SER A 382 -0.07 -1.75 8.58
N MET A 383 1.01 -2.50 8.83
CA MET A 383 1.92 -2.23 9.95
C MET A 383 3.04 -1.25 9.59
N VAL A 384 3.13 -0.80 8.33
CA VAL A 384 4.20 0.09 7.86
C VAL A 384 3.82 1.53 8.16
N ASP A 385 4.66 2.22 8.90
CA ASP A 385 4.49 3.63 9.24
C ASP A 385 4.79 4.57 8.06
N LEU A 386 4.35 5.82 8.20
CA LEU A 386 4.53 6.86 7.18
C LEU A 386 6.02 7.13 6.84
N PRO A 387 6.94 7.33 7.81
CA PRO A 387 8.36 7.52 7.50
C PRO A 387 9.00 6.37 6.70
N LEU A 388 8.71 5.11 7.07
CA LEU A 388 9.27 3.92 6.43
C LEU A 388 8.67 3.70 5.05
N MET A 389 7.35 3.88 4.87
CA MET A 389 6.72 3.80 3.55
C MET A 389 7.26 4.88 2.61
N CYS A 390 7.42 6.12 3.08
CA CYS A 390 8.01 7.20 2.30
C CYS A 390 9.41 6.82 1.80
N LYS A 391 10.29 6.35 2.69
CA LYS A 391 11.66 5.96 2.32
C LYS A 391 11.70 4.75 1.40
N LEU A 392 10.78 3.79 1.56
CA LEU A 392 10.63 2.67 0.64
C LEU A 392 10.32 3.18 -0.76
N VAL A 393 9.29 4.01 -0.90
CA VAL A 393 8.83 4.55 -2.19
C VAL A 393 9.90 5.42 -2.86
N GLU A 394 10.67 6.19 -2.10
CA GLU A 394 11.83 6.94 -2.60
C GLU A 394 12.93 6.02 -3.15
N ALA A 395 13.12 4.85 -2.54
CA ALA A 395 14.11 3.87 -2.96
C ALA A 395 13.66 3.01 -4.16
N VAL A 396 12.41 3.11 -4.63
CA VAL A 396 11.93 2.37 -5.81
C VAL A 396 12.42 3.05 -7.09
N ALA A 397 13.20 2.32 -7.91
CA ALA A 397 13.69 2.82 -9.19
C ALA A 397 12.55 3.05 -10.20
N ASP A 398 12.80 3.89 -11.21
CA ASP A 398 11.90 3.98 -12.35
C ASP A 398 11.90 2.67 -13.16
N GLY A 399 10.71 2.20 -13.51
CA GLY A 399 10.45 0.91 -14.15
C GLY A 399 10.25 -0.26 -13.17
N THR A 400 10.53 -0.08 -11.88
CA THR A 400 10.31 -1.11 -10.85
C THR A 400 8.84 -1.17 -10.47
N GLN A 401 8.30 -2.39 -10.40
CA GLN A 401 6.96 -2.65 -9.91
C GLN A 401 6.95 -2.75 -8.38
N LEU A 402 6.00 -2.07 -7.72
CA LEU A 402 5.74 -2.16 -6.30
C LEU A 402 4.35 -2.77 -6.04
N ILE A 403 4.31 -3.85 -5.27
CA ILE A 403 3.08 -4.51 -4.82
C ILE A 403 3.03 -4.45 -3.30
N LEU A 404 1.97 -3.82 -2.77
CA LEU A 404 1.67 -3.76 -1.35
C LEU A 404 0.57 -4.76 -1.02
N LEU A 405 0.74 -5.52 0.04
CA LEU A 405 -0.27 -6.43 0.58
C LEU A 405 -0.63 -5.97 1.97
N GLY A 406 -1.92 -5.84 2.22
CA GLY A 406 -2.39 -5.41 3.52
C GLY A 406 -3.75 -5.95 3.85
N ASP A 407 -4.18 -5.66 5.06
CA ASP A 407 -5.52 -5.91 5.52
C ASP A 407 -6.09 -4.57 5.97
N ALA A 408 -7.19 -4.15 5.35
CA ALA A 408 -7.81 -2.86 5.61
C ALA A 408 -8.47 -2.81 7.00
N ASP A 409 -8.82 -3.97 7.56
CA ASP A 409 -9.50 -4.09 8.85
C ASP A 409 -8.54 -4.42 10.01
N GLN A 410 -7.25 -4.61 9.72
CA GLN A 410 -6.23 -4.81 10.76
C GLN A 410 -5.83 -3.50 11.43
N LEU A 411 -5.28 -3.64 12.64
CA LEU A 411 -4.74 -2.49 13.37
C LEU A 411 -3.65 -1.81 12.54
N PRO A 412 -3.69 -0.46 12.43
CA PRO A 412 -2.67 0.30 11.74
C PRO A 412 -1.32 0.22 12.48
N SER A 413 -0.27 0.74 11.85
CA SER A 413 1.04 0.85 12.49
C SER A 413 0.95 1.56 13.85
N VAL A 414 1.84 1.18 14.77
CA VAL A 414 1.95 1.81 16.10
C VAL A 414 2.55 3.21 16.00
N GLU A 415 3.31 3.48 14.94
CA GLU A 415 3.87 4.81 14.66
C GLU A 415 2.93 5.67 13.80
N ALA A 416 3.26 6.95 13.62
CA ALA A 416 2.35 7.95 13.06
C ALA A 416 1.95 7.68 11.60
N GLY A 417 0.66 7.86 11.34
CA GLY A 417 0.05 7.88 10.01
C GLY A 417 -0.52 6.52 9.59
N ASP A 418 -1.83 6.47 9.36
CA ASP A 418 -2.48 5.31 8.74
C ASP A 418 -2.32 5.38 7.21
N VAL A 419 -1.16 4.91 6.75
CA VAL A 419 -0.77 4.99 5.35
C VAL A 419 -1.65 4.12 4.46
N LEU A 420 -1.99 2.91 4.92
CA LEU A 420 -2.77 1.97 4.12
C LEU A 420 -4.19 2.49 3.89
N ALA A 421 -4.86 2.99 4.92
CA ALA A 421 -6.19 3.57 4.79
C ALA A 421 -6.17 4.81 3.88
N ALA A 422 -5.16 5.67 3.99
CA ALA A 422 -5.00 6.84 3.14
C ALA A 422 -4.82 6.45 1.65
N ILE A 423 -4.00 5.43 1.36
CA ILE A 423 -3.83 4.91 -0.01
C ILE A 423 -5.15 4.32 -0.53
N LEU A 424 -5.89 3.58 0.30
CA LEU A 424 -7.19 3.02 -0.09
C LEU A 424 -8.21 4.10 -0.40
N GLN A 425 -8.28 5.14 0.43
CA GLN A 425 -9.17 6.27 0.21
C GLN A 425 -8.83 7.00 -1.10
N ALA A 426 -7.54 7.18 -1.39
CA ALA A 426 -7.08 7.80 -2.63
C ALA A 426 -7.31 6.91 -3.88
N ALA A 427 -7.20 5.59 -3.75
CA ALA A 427 -7.42 4.64 -4.83
C ALA A 427 -8.91 4.49 -5.21
N GLY A 428 -9.83 4.79 -4.29
CA GLY A 428 -11.27 4.67 -4.50
C GLY A 428 -11.79 3.23 -4.34
N PRO A 429 -13.09 2.98 -4.62
CA PRO A 429 -13.70 1.66 -4.46
C PRO A 429 -13.10 0.66 -5.46
N GLY A 430 -12.21 -0.22 -4.96
CA GLY A 430 -11.49 -1.24 -5.72
C GLY A 430 -12.32 -2.43 -6.20
N ASP A 431 -13.66 -2.34 -6.12
CA ASP A 431 -14.58 -3.42 -6.47
C ASP A 431 -14.83 -3.55 -7.99
N THR A 432 -14.39 -2.58 -8.79
CA THR A 432 -14.62 -2.57 -10.24
C THR A 432 -13.33 -2.28 -11.02
N LEU A 433 -13.09 -3.06 -12.06
CA LEU A 433 -12.04 -2.79 -13.04
C LEU A 433 -12.39 -1.53 -13.81
N GLN A 434 -11.41 -0.65 -14.01
CA GLN A 434 -11.56 0.47 -14.93
C GLN A 434 -11.92 -0.07 -16.33
N PRO A 435 -12.77 0.60 -17.13
CA PRO A 435 -13.21 0.07 -18.43
C PRO A 435 -12.06 -0.30 -19.37
N GLN A 436 -11.00 0.50 -19.37
CA GLN A 436 -9.79 0.24 -20.15
C GLN A 436 -9.04 -1.01 -19.66
N ASP A 437 -9.05 -1.27 -18.34
CA ASP A 437 -8.48 -2.47 -17.72
C ASP A 437 -9.28 -3.71 -18.06
N ALA A 438 -10.60 -3.63 -17.92
CA ALA A 438 -11.53 -4.70 -18.29
C ALA A 438 -11.36 -5.11 -19.76
N GLN A 439 -11.24 -4.15 -20.68
CA GLN A 439 -11.09 -4.45 -22.11
C GLN A 439 -9.78 -5.18 -22.42
N ALA A 440 -8.63 -4.71 -21.93
CA ALA A 440 -7.36 -5.37 -22.30
C ALA A 440 -7.07 -6.65 -21.48
N LEU A 441 -7.73 -6.84 -20.33
CA LEU A 441 -7.64 -8.08 -19.54
C LEU A 441 -8.72 -9.10 -19.91
N GLN A 442 -9.63 -8.77 -20.84
CA GLN A 442 -10.66 -9.66 -21.37
C GLN A 442 -10.13 -11.04 -21.80
N PRO A 443 -8.94 -11.19 -22.44
CA PRO A 443 -8.41 -12.50 -22.78
C PRO A 443 -8.01 -13.37 -21.57
N LEU A 444 -7.78 -12.76 -20.40
CA LEU A 444 -7.42 -13.45 -19.15
C LEU A 444 -8.61 -13.66 -18.22
N LEU A 445 -9.50 -12.68 -18.12
CA LEU A 445 -10.60 -12.64 -17.15
C LEU A 445 -11.99 -12.94 -17.75
N GLY A 446 -12.11 -12.98 -19.08
CA GLY A 446 -13.40 -13.05 -19.78
C GLY A 446 -14.13 -11.68 -19.87
N ASN A 447 -15.36 -11.68 -20.38
CA ASN A 447 -16.13 -10.45 -20.57
C ASN A 447 -16.64 -9.87 -19.24
N ALA A 448 -16.52 -8.54 -19.06
CA ALA A 448 -17.23 -7.81 -18.02
C ALA A 448 -18.73 -7.74 -18.35
N PRO A 449 -19.63 -7.85 -17.36
CA PRO A 449 -21.07 -7.69 -17.58
C PRO A 449 -21.38 -6.22 -17.83
N GLY A 450 -21.56 -5.83 -19.09
CA GLY A 450 -21.98 -4.46 -19.43
C GLY A 450 -21.96 -4.13 -20.93
N ASP A 451 -21.07 -4.73 -21.71
CA ASP A 451 -21.00 -4.45 -23.15
C ASP A 451 -21.88 -5.42 -23.96
N THR A 452 -23.19 -5.21 -23.89
CA THR A 452 -24.04 -5.54 -25.04
C THR A 452 -24.01 -4.35 -25.99
N THR A 453 -23.23 -4.49 -27.06
CA THR A 453 -23.40 -3.81 -28.35
C THR A 453 -24.88 -3.48 -28.57
N PRO A 454 -25.26 -2.22 -28.89
CA PRO A 454 -26.66 -1.94 -29.19
C PRO A 454 -27.04 -2.74 -30.43
N ALA A 455 -27.86 -3.78 -30.22
CA ALA A 455 -28.51 -4.50 -31.28
C ALA A 455 -29.27 -3.47 -32.12
N ALA A 456 -28.96 -3.44 -33.42
CA ALA A 456 -29.62 -2.61 -34.41
C ALA A 456 -31.13 -2.67 -34.21
N THR A 457 -31.71 -1.60 -33.67
CA THR A 457 -33.15 -1.43 -33.62
C THR A 457 -33.62 -1.17 -35.04
N HIS A 458 -34.33 -2.17 -35.57
CA HIS A 458 -35.11 -2.04 -36.79
C HIS A 458 -35.97 -0.78 -36.72
N SER A 459 -35.78 0.10 -37.69
CA SER A 459 -36.62 1.25 -37.96
C SER A 459 -38.03 0.82 -38.37
N GLY A 460 -38.98 1.01 -37.47
CA GLY A 460 -40.39 1.34 -37.76
C GLY A 460 -40.79 2.32 -36.65
N GLY A 461 -41.28 3.52 -36.88
CA GLY A 461 -42.17 4.02 -37.93
C GLY A 461 -43.34 4.68 -37.20
N LEU A 462 -43.61 5.96 -37.55
CA LEU A 462 -44.74 6.82 -37.13
C LEU A 462 -44.56 7.55 -35.78
N ALA A 463 -44.29 8.87 -35.76
CA ALA A 463 -45.11 10.04 -36.12
C ALA A 463 -45.93 10.55 -34.92
N GLY A 464 -45.69 11.82 -34.56
CA GLY A 464 -46.40 12.57 -33.52
C GLY A 464 -45.49 13.61 -32.89
#